data_AF-A0A0L9TJG5-F1
#
_entry.id   AF-A0A0L9TJG5-F1
#
_cell.length_a   1.000
_cell.length_b   1.000
_cell.length_c   1.000
_cell.angle_alpha   90.00
_cell.angle_beta   90.00
_cell.angle_gamma   90.00
#
_symmetry.space_group_name_H-M   'P 1'
#
loop_
_entity.id
_entity.type
_entity.pdbx_description
1 polymer ?
#
loop_
_entity_poly.entity_id
_entity_poly.type
_entity_poly.pdbx_seq_one_letter_code
_entity_poly.pdbx_strand_id
1 'polypeptide(L)'
;MRFLSKKSTTVFKCACSDEVLLSVLSLLLGSPPSLFAKFVVVDYLWYRKKVKGAYPDSLGFDVIDEWGRMLPDPGRWPSSTGGKGFKEVANKVHSLGLKFGIHVMRGISTQAVNANTPILDTTKGSAYLESGRVWRAKDIAIPEKACAWMPHGFMSVNTNLCFGTSGDRFSAVLAVKHDCVFGDDLELNEISYVSEVLSELNRPIVYSLSPGTSVTPAMAKSVSGLVNMYRITGDDWDYWADVQAHFDVTRDFSTANMIGGKGLKGNSWPDLDMLPFGWLTDAGSNDGPHRFSRLNLEEKRTQMTLWSLAKSPLMYGGDMRKIDSITYQLITNPTLLEINSFSSNNMEACEPSIFFFPYITSSNNLKHAGGKKQRPNQGTKKTSSYTHSLGLTSCSESKASGWSIESHSHNQYLETICWKKGAENQHQPPFCVNKRELQLRLDGETMYQQEYRGKHQLVATDRMKFCLDGSPKRKVTSKESKRGTFSPCRWDSNQIWELHSNGTMVNSYSGLCATVKLVEAEANAGGIRSWIATGRKGEIYLAFFNLSDEKTEIYAKISYLGKVLPDKRIDSCKGKEVWSGKNVITTQGTISMDVEIHGCALFVLNCN
;
A
#
# COMPACT_ATOMS: atom_id res chain seq x y z
N MET A 1 23.52 18.23 14.69
CA MET A 1 22.61 17.60 13.71
C MET A 1 21.41 17.00 14.46
N ARG A 2 20.24 17.66 14.47
CA ARG A 2 18.98 17.06 14.98
C ARG A 2 18.16 16.64 13.77
N PHE A 3 18.27 15.38 13.36
CA PHE A 3 17.45 14.86 12.27
C PHE A 3 16.00 14.63 12.72
N LEU A 4 15.12 15.06 11.83
CA LEU A 4 13.67 15.05 11.83
C LEU A 4 13.06 13.67 12.16
N SER A 5 12.26 13.58 13.21
CA SER A 5 11.35 12.44 13.42
C SER A 5 10.01 12.92 14.00
N LYS A 6 9.15 13.42 13.12
CA LYS A 6 7.70 13.61 13.33
C LYS A 6 7.04 13.49 11.95
N LYS A 7 6.22 12.45 11.74
CA LYS A 7 5.66 12.04 10.44
C LYS A 7 4.13 12.20 10.35
N SER A 8 3.56 13.21 10.97
CA SER A 8 2.13 13.48 10.80
C SER A 8 1.86 14.52 9.70
N THR A 9 0.78 14.33 8.92
CA THR A 9 0.46 15.03 7.68
C THR A 9 -1.05 15.09 7.47
N THR A 10 -1.55 16.12 6.78
CA THR A 10 -2.94 16.18 6.29
C THR A 10 -2.97 15.95 4.78
N VAL A 11 -3.87 15.08 4.32
CA VAL A 11 -4.06 14.76 2.89
C VAL A 11 -5.43 15.21 2.41
N PHE A 12 -5.46 15.84 1.23
CA PHE A 12 -6.66 16.37 0.63
C PHE A 12 -7.05 15.55 -0.61
N LYS A 13 -8.24 14.94 -0.62
CA LYS A 13 -8.73 14.08 -1.72
C LYS A 13 -9.26 14.87 -2.93
N CYS A 14 -9.70 14.15 -3.97
CA CYS A 14 -10.17 14.64 -5.28
C CYS A 14 -11.17 15.82 -5.25
N ALA A 15 -11.91 16.04 -4.17
CA ALA A 15 -12.86 17.16 -4.04
C ALA A 15 -12.22 18.47 -3.49
N CYS A 16 -10.91 18.51 -3.26
CA CYS A 16 -10.23 19.68 -2.69
C CYS A 16 -10.11 20.86 -3.67
N SER A 17 -10.12 22.06 -3.12
CA SER A 17 -9.96 23.36 -3.77
C SER A 17 -9.04 24.28 -2.95
N ASP A 18 -8.63 25.42 -3.53
CA ASP A 18 -7.88 26.47 -2.81
C ASP A 18 -8.55 26.86 -1.50
N GLU A 19 -9.86 27.09 -1.52
CA GLU A 19 -10.63 27.53 -0.35
C GLU A 19 -10.61 26.50 0.79
N VAL A 20 -10.79 25.21 0.47
CA VAL A 20 -10.75 24.12 1.45
C VAL A 20 -9.35 24.03 2.07
N LEU A 21 -8.31 24.13 1.25
CA LEU A 21 -6.94 24.06 1.72
C LEU A 21 -6.60 25.24 2.63
N LEU A 22 -6.89 26.46 2.19
CA LEU A 22 -6.59 27.69 2.93
C LEU A 22 -7.39 27.77 4.25
N SER A 23 -8.62 27.27 4.29
CA SER A 23 -9.40 27.20 5.53
C SER A 23 -8.81 26.20 6.54
N VAL A 24 -8.30 25.04 6.09
CA VAL A 24 -7.55 24.13 6.98
C VAL A 24 -6.25 24.78 7.47
N LEU A 25 -5.50 25.44 6.59
CA LEU A 25 -4.27 26.13 6.97
C LEU A 25 -4.51 27.22 8.03
N SER A 26 -5.67 27.89 7.96
CA SER A 26 -6.07 28.89 8.94
C SER A 26 -6.37 28.28 10.32
N LEU A 27 -6.89 27.06 10.39
CA LEU A 27 -7.06 26.34 11.65
C LEU A 27 -5.72 25.90 12.25
N LEU A 28 -4.78 25.49 11.39
CA LEU A 28 -3.43 25.10 11.82
C LEU A 28 -2.63 26.28 12.39
N LEU A 29 -2.94 27.52 12.02
CA LEU A 29 -2.37 28.73 12.60
C LEU A 29 -2.84 29.02 14.04
N GLY A 30 -4.07 28.62 14.39
CA GLY A 30 -4.68 28.91 15.69
C GLY A 30 -4.37 27.89 16.80
N SER A 31 -3.75 26.77 16.45
CA SER A 31 -3.26 25.74 17.38
C SER A 31 -1.73 25.72 17.30
N PRO A 32 -0.95 25.44 18.36
CA PRO A 32 0.50 25.42 18.28
C PRO A 32 0.94 24.50 17.11
N PRO A 33 1.45 25.05 15.98
CA PRO A 33 1.64 24.29 14.74
C PRO A 33 2.78 23.25 14.82
N SER A 34 3.38 23.07 16.00
CA SER A 34 4.68 22.44 16.19
C SER A 34 4.64 20.95 16.57
N LEU A 35 3.44 20.39 16.80
CA LEU A 35 3.33 19.02 17.34
C LEU A 35 2.86 17.95 16.35
N PHE A 36 2.05 18.27 15.33
CA PHE A 36 1.37 17.24 14.53
C PHE A 36 1.68 17.31 13.03
N ALA A 37 1.17 18.30 12.28
CA ALA A 37 1.29 18.29 10.83
C ALA A 37 2.62 18.87 10.33
N LYS A 38 3.31 18.15 9.44
CA LYS A 38 4.54 18.61 8.76
C LYS A 38 4.34 18.72 7.26
N PHE A 39 3.49 17.90 6.67
CA PHE A 39 3.15 17.96 5.26
C PHE A 39 1.67 18.30 5.06
N VAL A 40 1.40 18.87 3.89
CA VAL A 40 0.09 19.16 3.33
C VAL A 40 0.13 18.60 1.92
N VAL A 41 -0.61 17.54 1.66
CA VAL A 41 -0.53 16.80 0.38
C VAL A 41 -1.84 16.91 -0.38
N VAL A 42 -1.77 17.37 -1.62
CA VAL A 42 -2.90 17.35 -2.56
C VAL A 42 -2.89 16.01 -3.30
N ASP A 43 -3.89 15.18 -3.05
CA ASP A 43 -4.00 13.83 -3.63
C ASP A 43 -4.58 13.87 -5.06
N TYR A 44 -4.78 12.68 -5.64
CA TYR A 44 -5.06 12.45 -7.07
C TYR A 44 -6.13 13.35 -7.71
N LEU A 45 -5.93 13.62 -9.01
CA LEU A 45 -6.84 14.36 -9.92
C LEU A 45 -6.96 15.87 -9.69
N TRP A 46 -6.00 16.54 -9.07
CA TRP A 46 -5.99 18.00 -8.97
C TRP A 46 -5.99 18.73 -10.33
N TYR A 47 -5.55 18.06 -11.38
CA TYR A 47 -5.52 18.55 -12.76
C TYR A 47 -6.81 18.30 -13.56
N ARG A 48 -7.72 17.46 -13.05
CA ARG A 48 -8.95 17.11 -13.76
C ARG A 48 -10.04 18.13 -13.46
N LYS A 49 -10.69 18.61 -14.52
CA LYS A 49 -11.80 19.57 -14.42
C LYS A 49 -12.96 18.98 -13.64
N LYS A 50 -13.49 19.71 -12.65
CA LYS A 50 -14.72 19.32 -11.94
C LYS A 50 -15.97 19.71 -12.72
N VAL A 51 -16.25 18.98 -13.79
CA VAL A 51 -17.41 19.20 -14.67
C VAL A 51 -18.23 17.93 -14.85
N LYS A 52 -19.49 18.07 -15.28
CA LYS A 52 -20.37 16.93 -15.55
C LYS A 52 -19.72 16.00 -16.59
N GLY A 53 -19.64 14.71 -16.29
CA GLY A 53 -19.01 13.70 -17.15
C GLY A 53 -17.54 13.43 -16.86
N ALA A 54 -16.87 14.27 -16.06
CA ALA A 54 -15.53 13.98 -15.57
C ALA A 54 -15.58 12.95 -14.43
N TYR A 55 -14.77 11.90 -14.52
CA TYR A 55 -14.64 10.86 -13.49
C TYR A 55 -13.20 10.32 -13.44
N PRO A 56 -12.85 9.43 -12.50
CA PRO A 56 -11.46 9.01 -12.31
C PRO A 56 -10.74 8.44 -13.54
N ASP A 57 -11.45 7.90 -14.53
CA ASP A 57 -10.88 7.36 -15.77
C ASP A 57 -11.47 8.04 -17.03
N SER A 58 -11.89 9.30 -16.92
CA SER A 58 -12.41 10.06 -18.06
C SER A 58 -11.28 10.69 -18.89
N LEU A 59 -11.33 10.52 -20.21
CA LEU A 59 -10.43 11.18 -21.17
C LEU A 59 -10.97 12.56 -21.60
N GLY A 60 -10.08 13.52 -21.82
CA GLY A 60 -10.43 14.84 -22.40
C GLY A 60 -10.79 15.93 -21.37
N PHE A 61 -10.74 15.60 -20.08
CA PHE A 61 -11.10 16.52 -18.99
C PHE A 61 -9.91 17.07 -18.23
N ASP A 62 -8.70 16.70 -18.61
CA ASP A 62 -7.48 17.08 -17.90
C ASP A 62 -6.96 18.43 -18.39
N VAL A 63 -6.49 19.27 -17.46
CA VAL A 63 -5.78 20.51 -17.79
C VAL A 63 -4.32 20.18 -18.02
N ILE A 64 -3.85 20.37 -19.24
CA ILE A 64 -2.46 20.18 -19.65
C ILE A 64 -1.91 21.45 -20.28
N ASP A 65 -0.62 21.70 -20.13
CA ASP A 65 0.08 22.75 -20.87
C ASP A 65 0.48 22.31 -22.29
N GLU A 66 1.10 23.23 -23.04
CA GLU A 66 1.59 22.99 -24.40
C GLU A 66 2.64 21.87 -24.50
N TRP A 67 3.26 21.48 -23.38
CA TRP A 67 4.26 20.43 -23.26
C TRP A 67 3.67 19.09 -22.75
N GLY A 68 2.34 19.01 -22.66
CA GLY A 68 1.64 17.83 -22.18
C GLY A 68 1.75 17.59 -20.66
N ARG A 69 2.12 18.61 -19.88
CA ARG A 69 2.27 18.51 -18.42
C ARG A 69 0.97 18.89 -17.72
N MET A 70 0.62 18.16 -16.69
CA MET A 70 -0.60 18.40 -15.92
C MET A 70 -0.51 19.73 -15.16
N LEU A 71 -1.56 20.54 -15.23
CA LEU A 71 -1.71 21.78 -14.48
C LEU A 71 -2.94 21.70 -13.55
N PRO A 72 -2.94 22.39 -12.38
CA PRO A 72 -4.11 22.42 -11.51
C PRO A 72 -5.30 23.07 -12.20
N ASP A 73 -6.47 22.42 -12.12
CA ASP A 73 -7.71 22.94 -12.68
C ASP A 73 -8.03 24.33 -12.09
N PRO A 74 -8.00 25.42 -12.88
CA PRO A 74 -8.25 26.77 -12.36
C PRO A 74 -9.64 26.94 -11.74
N GLY A 75 -10.62 26.11 -12.14
CA GLY A 75 -11.95 26.11 -11.52
C GLY A 75 -11.94 25.62 -10.06
N ARG A 76 -10.96 24.79 -9.70
CA ARG A 76 -10.75 24.27 -8.33
C ARG A 76 -9.63 25.00 -7.59
N TRP A 77 -8.63 25.46 -8.33
CA TRP A 77 -7.45 26.13 -7.82
C TRP A 77 -7.32 27.50 -8.48
N PRO A 78 -8.17 28.50 -8.14
CA PRO A 78 -8.13 29.82 -8.76
C PRO A 78 -6.75 30.49 -8.78
N SER A 79 -5.91 30.23 -7.77
CA SER A 79 -4.51 30.67 -7.69
C SER A 79 -3.60 30.12 -8.80
N SER A 80 -4.01 29.05 -9.49
CA SER A 80 -3.30 28.49 -10.65
C SER A 80 -3.56 29.24 -11.96
N THR A 81 -4.54 30.15 -11.98
CA THR A 81 -4.94 30.91 -13.18
C THR A 81 -3.74 31.62 -13.81
N GLY A 82 -3.65 31.57 -15.14
CA GLY A 82 -2.53 32.14 -15.89
C GLY A 82 -1.26 31.28 -15.85
N GLY A 83 -1.38 29.97 -15.58
CA GLY A 83 -0.25 29.04 -15.65
C GLY A 83 0.67 29.08 -14.44
N LYS A 84 0.22 29.63 -13.31
CA LYS A 84 1.02 29.76 -12.08
C LYS A 84 1.22 28.45 -11.31
N GLY A 85 0.47 27.41 -11.68
CA GLY A 85 0.52 26.10 -11.02
C GLY A 85 0.20 26.21 -9.52
N PHE A 86 0.86 25.38 -8.70
CA PHE A 86 0.70 25.40 -7.24
C PHE A 86 1.59 26.40 -6.50
N LYS A 87 2.27 27.31 -7.20
CA LYS A 87 3.30 28.18 -6.59
C LYS A 87 2.74 29.00 -5.42
N GLU A 88 1.58 29.63 -5.60
CA GLU A 88 0.97 30.49 -4.57
C GLU A 88 0.53 29.68 -3.35
N VAL A 89 -0.14 28.54 -3.58
CA VAL A 89 -0.53 27.58 -2.54
C VAL A 89 0.69 27.06 -1.76
N ALA A 90 1.72 26.60 -2.47
CA ALA A 90 2.94 26.09 -1.85
C ALA A 90 3.65 27.15 -1.02
N ASN A 91 3.74 28.39 -1.51
CA ASN A 91 4.31 29.51 -0.76
C ASN A 91 3.51 29.78 0.52
N LYS A 92 2.18 29.71 0.47
CA LYS A 92 1.34 29.85 1.66
C LYS A 92 1.62 28.73 2.67
N VAL A 93 1.67 27.47 2.23
CA VAL A 93 2.02 26.33 3.10
C VAL A 93 3.41 26.51 3.73
N HIS A 94 4.41 26.91 2.94
CA HIS A 94 5.77 27.15 3.43
C HIS A 94 5.85 28.31 4.42
N SER A 95 5.06 29.37 4.24
CA SER A 95 4.99 30.50 5.20
C SER A 95 4.53 30.10 6.60
N LEU A 96 3.90 28.91 6.73
CA LEU A 96 3.43 28.33 7.98
C LEU A 96 4.44 27.34 8.59
N GLY A 97 5.62 27.17 7.98
CA GLY A 97 6.61 26.18 8.37
C GLY A 97 6.24 24.73 7.99
N LEU A 98 5.17 24.56 7.21
CA LEU A 98 4.73 23.26 6.69
C LEU A 98 5.40 22.96 5.35
N LYS A 99 5.26 21.73 4.86
CA LYS A 99 5.77 21.26 3.58
C LYS A 99 4.64 20.91 2.63
N PHE A 100 4.76 21.31 1.36
CA PHE A 100 3.75 21.01 0.35
C PHE A 100 4.09 19.76 -0.46
N GLY A 101 3.10 18.89 -0.69
CA GLY A 101 3.23 17.69 -1.51
C GLY A 101 2.10 17.54 -2.52
N ILE A 102 2.37 16.82 -3.60
CA ILE A 102 1.36 16.49 -4.62
C ILE A 102 1.39 15.01 -4.97
N HIS A 103 0.23 14.50 -5.38
CA HIS A 103 0.09 13.22 -6.05
C HIS A 103 0.42 13.36 -7.54
N VAL A 104 1.06 12.35 -8.12
CA VAL A 104 1.30 12.22 -9.56
C VAL A 104 1.01 10.79 -10.00
N MET A 105 0.48 10.64 -11.21
CA MET A 105 0.34 9.33 -11.86
C MET A 105 1.65 8.96 -12.56
N ARG A 106 1.89 7.66 -12.70
CA ARG A 106 2.97 7.10 -13.51
C ARG A 106 2.91 7.54 -14.97
N GLY A 107 4.09 7.78 -15.54
CA GLY A 107 4.30 8.01 -16.97
C GLY A 107 3.69 9.30 -17.50
N ILE A 108 2.93 9.18 -18.60
CA ILE A 108 2.43 10.31 -19.40
C ILE A 108 0.90 10.25 -19.57
N SER A 109 0.28 11.43 -19.66
CA SER A 109 -1.16 11.55 -19.90
C SER A 109 -1.54 11.06 -21.28
N THR A 110 -2.57 10.23 -21.37
CA THR A 110 -3.19 9.81 -22.64
C THR A 110 -3.66 11.00 -23.47
N GLN A 111 -4.11 12.08 -22.83
CA GLN A 111 -4.49 13.31 -23.53
C GLN A 111 -3.29 13.99 -24.21
N ALA A 112 -2.14 14.03 -23.54
CA ALA A 112 -0.90 14.58 -24.10
C ALA A 112 -0.38 13.74 -25.29
N VAL A 113 -0.52 12.41 -25.20
CA VAL A 113 -0.19 11.46 -26.28
C VAL A 113 -1.12 11.64 -27.47
N ASN A 114 -2.43 11.74 -27.25
CA ASN A 114 -3.41 11.97 -28.32
C ASN A 114 -3.16 13.30 -29.04
N ALA A 115 -2.84 14.36 -28.30
CA ALA A 115 -2.47 15.67 -28.84
C ALA A 115 -1.04 15.71 -29.44
N ASN A 116 -0.24 14.65 -29.24
CA ASN A 116 1.16 14.53 -29.67
C ASN A 116 2.03 15.76 -29.31
N THR A 117 1.85 16.23 -28.08
CA THR A 117 2.55 17.42 -27.54
C THR A 117 4.08 17.24 -27.58
N PRO A 118 4.85 18.31 -27.83
CA PRO A 118 6.31 18.27 -27.71
C PRO A 118 6.74 18.04 -26.26
N ILE A 119 7.88 17.37 -26.06
CA ILE A 119 8.49 17.23 -24.74
C ILE A 119 9.32 18.47 -24.44
N LEU A 120 9.14 19.07 -23.26
CA LEU A 120 9.92 20.23 -22.81
C LEU A 120 11.35 19.81 -22.44
N ASP A 121 12.34 20.47 -23.03
CA ASP A 121 13.69 20.58 -22.49
C ASP A 121 13.68 21.68 -21.42
N THR A 122 13.69 21.27 -20.16
CA THR A 122 13.61 22.16 -19.00
C THR A 122 14.88 23.00 -18.81
N THR A 123 15.98 22.67 -19.48
CA THR A 123 17.21 23.48 -19.46
C THR A 123 17.14 24.61 -20.49
N LYS A 124 16.55 24.34 -21.66
CA LYS A 124 16.44 25.32 -22.76
C LYS A 124 15.13 26.09 -22.78
N GLY A 125 14.10 25.60 -22.10
CA GLY A 125 12.75 26.16 -22.15
C GLY A 125 12.05 25.97 -23.51
N SER A 126 12.52 25.02 -24.32
CA SER A 126 12.05 24.75 -25.68
C SER A 126 11.73 23.27 -25.87
N ALA A 127 11.25 22.88 -27.06
CA ALA A 127 11.07 21.47 -27.37
C ALA A 127 12.41 20.70 -27.30
N TYR A 128 12.38 19.50 -26.74
CA TYR A 128 13.52 18.61 -26.65
C TYR A 128 13.91 18.14 -28.06
N LEU A 129 15.14 18.47 -28.43
CA LEU A 129 15.72 18.25 -29.74
C LEU A 129 16.93 17.35 -29.60
N GLU A 130 16.93 16.24 -30.34
CA GLU A 130 18.04 15.32 -30.42
C GLU A 130 18.21 14.88 -31.87
N SER A 131 19.45 14.95 -32.39
CA SER A 131 19.75 14.57 -33.78
C SER A 131 18.83 15.22 -34.84
N GLY A 132 18.43 16.47 -34.60
CA GLY A 132 17.54 17.22 -35.51
C GLY A 132 16.05 16.86 -35.44
N ARG A 133 15.66 15.91 -34.57
CA ARG A 133 14.27 15.51 -34.34
C ARG A 133 13.72 16.16 -33.07
N VAL A 134 12.47 16.64 -33.14
CA VAL A 134 11.69 17.03 -31.96
C VAL A 134 11.03 15.77 -31.38
N TRP A 135 11.30 15.51 -30.11
CA TRP A 135 10.63 14.43 -29.38
C TRP A 135 9.25 14.85 -28.89
N ARG A 136 8.30 13.92 -29.00
CA ARG A 136 6.89 14.14 -28.68
C ARG A 136 6.33 13.04 -27.79
N ALA A 137 5.18 13.31 -27.19
CA ALA A 137 4.49 12.38 -26.30
C ALA A 137 4.28 10.98 -26.92
N LYS A 138 3.96 10.87 -28.22
CA LYS A 138 3.81 9.56 -28.89
C LYS A 138 5.12 8.78 -29.04
N ASP A 139 6.26 9.48 -29.08
CA ASP A 139 7.56 8.84 -29.28
C ASP A 139 8.04 8.08 -28.03
N ILE A 140 7.47 8.41 -26.88
CA ILE A 140 7.94 7.93 -25.57
C ILE A 140 6.89 7.08 -24.86
N ALA A 141 5.63 7.16 -25.27
CA ALA A 141 4.52 6.46 -24.65
C ALA A 141 4.58 4.95 -24.91
N ILE A 142 4.12 4.16 -23.93
CA ILE A 142 3.91 2.71 -24.06
C ILE A 142 2.42 2.42 -23.84
N PRO A 143 1.58 2.49 -24.89
CA PRO A 143 0.12 2.35 -24.77
C PRO A 143 -0.31 1.01 -24.17
N GLU A 144 0.45 -0.05 -24.39
CA GLU A 144 0.16 -1.41 -23.90
C GLU A 144 0.30 -1.51 -22.38
N LYS A 145 0.97 -0.53 -21.75
CA LYS A 145 1.19 -0.44 -20.31
C LYS A 145 0.46 0.75 -19.68
N ALA A 146 -0.78 0.97 -20.10
CA ALA A 146 -1.69 1.91 -19.44
C ALA A 146 -1.93 1.52 -17.96
N CYS A 147 -2.18 2.51 -17.10
CA CYS A 147 -2.51 2.23 -15.70
C CYS A 147 -3.75 1.32 -15.61
N ALA A 148 -3.64 0.17 -14.94
CA ALA A 148 -4.66 -0.88 -14.99
C ALA A 148 -6.06 -0.39 -14.55
N TRP A 149 -6.14 0.45 -13.52
CA TRP A 149 -7.39 1.01 -13.00
C TRP A 149 -7.76 2.39 -13.58
N MET A 150 -6.88 2.99 -14.40
CA MET A 150 -7.12 4.26 -15.11
C MET A 150 -6.56 4.22 -16.55
N PRO A 151 -7.02 3.28 -17.40
CA PRO A 151 -6.42 3.04 -18.71
C PRO A 151 -6.58 4.20 -19.70
N HIS A 152 -7.57 5.08 -19.52
CA HIS A 152 -7.78 6.24 -20.37
C HIS A 152 -7.07 7.51 -19.86
N GLY A 153 -6.48 7.45 -18.66
CA GLY A 153 -5.82 8.59 -18.03
C GLY A 153 -4.33 8.66 -18.33
N PHE A 154 -3.58 7.62 -17.97
CA PHE A 154 -2.12 7.60 -17.99
C PHE A 154 -1.56 6.25 -18.45
N MET A 155 -0.37 6.29 -19.04
CA MET A 155 0.40 5.12 -19.47
C MET A 155 1.90 5.32 -19.24
N SER A 156 2.66 4.22 -19.22
CA SER A 156 4.11 4.28 -19.03
C SER A 156 4.81 5.09 -20.11
N VAL A 157 6.04 5.46 -19.79
CA VAL A 157 7.01 5.93 -20.77
C VAL A 157 8.21 5.00 -20.87
N ASN A 158 8.84 4.99 -22.05
CA ASN A 158 10.11 4.32 -22.25
C ASN A 158 11.24 5.18 -21.66
N THR A 159 11.73 4.79 -20.49
CA THR A 159 12.80 5.49 -19.77
C THR A 159 14.20 5.23 -20.33
N ASN A 160 14.38 4.27 -21.24
CA ASN A 160 15.67 4.01 -21.89
C ASN A 160 16.00 5.07 -22.94
N LEU A 161 14.98 5.81 -23.38
CA LEU A 161 15.12 7.00 -24.19
C LEU A 161 15.42 8.13 -23.22
N CYS A 162 16.70 8.50 -23.08
CA CYS A 162 17.15 9.53 -22.13
C CYS A 162 16.47 10.87 -22.43
N PHE A 163 15.38 11.20 -21.73
CA PHE A 163 14.81 12.53 -21.75
C PHE A 163 15.37 13.33 -20.59
N GLY A 164 15.98 14.47 -20.86
CA GLY A 164 16.33 15.42 -19.82
C GLY A 164 15.07 16.05 -19.24
N THR A 165 14.49 15.44 -18.21
CA THR A 165 13.49 16.13 -17.37
C THR A 165 14.19 16.67 -16.14
N SER A 166 14.84 17.84 -16.28
CA SER A 166 15.32 18.55 -15.10
C SER A 166 14.11 19.05 -14.28
N GLY A 167 14.26 19.01 -12.95
CA GLY A 167 13.16 19.01 -11.96
C GLY A 167 12.34 20.29 -11.79
N ASP A 168 12.13 21.06 -12.85
CA ASP A 168 11.37 22.31 -12.82
C ASP A 168 9.87 22.07 -12.56
N ARG A 169 9.35 20.88 -12.92
CA ARG A 169 7.99 20.42 -12.57
C ARG A 169 7.75 20.33 -11.06
N PHE A 170 8.82 20.17 -10.28
CA PHE A 170 8.76 20.03 -8.84
C PHE A 170 9.22 21.29 -8.09
N SER A 171 9.50 22.40 -8.79
CA SER A 171 10.15 23.63 -8.29
C SER A 171 9.55 24.19 -6.97
N ALA A 172 8.27 23.94 -6.68
CA ALA A 172 7.60 24.37 -5.44
C ALA A 172 7.20 23.22 -4.49
N VAL A 173 7.48 21.96 -4.85
CA VAL A 173 7.02 20.76 -4.15
C VAL A 173 8.13 20.16 -3.27
N LEU A 174 7.76 19.66 -2.08
CA LEU A 174 8.62 19.01 -1.10
C LEU A 174 8.26 17.55 -0.81
N ALA A 175 7.17 17.02 -1.40
CA ALA A 175 6.82 15.61 -1.39
C ALA A 175 6.04 15.18 -2.66
N VAL A 176 6.31 13.99 -3.17
CA VAL A 176 5.63 13.40 -4.34
C VAL A 176 5.08 12.03 -3.97
N LYS A 177 3.77 11.84 -4.15
CA LYS A 177 3.10 10.54 -4.08
C LYS A 177 2.86 10.02 -5.49
N HIS A 178 3.65 9.05 -5.92
CA HIS A 178 3.65 8.48 -7.26
C HIS A 178 2.81 7.22 -7.29
N ASP A 179 1.72 7.26 -8.06
CA ASP A 179 0.65 6.28 -8.04
C ASP A 179 0.57 5.47 -9.33
N CYS A 180 -0.04 4.28 -9.24
CA CYS A 180 -0.08 3.28 -10.31
C CYS A 180 1.32 2.85 -10.80
N VAL A 181 2.27 2.72 -9.86
CA VAL A 181 3.69 2.38 -10.15
C VAL A 181 4.23 1.25 -9.25
N PHE A 182 3.48 0.85 -8.23
CA PHE A 182 3.92 -0.12 -7.23
C PHE A 182 2.82 -1.15 -6.91
N GLY A 183 3.18 -2.23 -6.21
CA GLY A 183 2.31 -3.38 -6.03
C GLY A 183 2.15 -4.18 -7.31
N ASP A 184 0.91 -4.51 -7.67
CA ASP A 184 0.63 -5.24 -8.92
C ASP A 184 0.96 -4.41 -10.17
N ASP A 185 1.06 -3.07 -10.04
CA ASP A 185 1.46 -2.13 -11.09
C ASP A 185 2.98 -1.81 -11.08
N LEU A 186 3.83 -2.71 -10.56
CA LEU A 186 5.26 -2.46 -10.37
C LEU A 186 5.99 -2.04 -11.66
N GLU A 187 6.58 -0.85 -11.64
CA GLU A 187 7.37 -0.30 -12.76
C GLU A 187 8.69 0.28 -12.27
N LEU A 188 9.65 -0.63 -12.07
CA LEU A 188 10.93 -0.34 -11.43
C LEU A 188 11.77 0.69 -12.18
N ASN A 189 11.72 0.70 -13.51
CA ASN A 189 12.49 1.63 -14.34
C ASN A 189 12.00 3.08 -14.14
N GLU A 190 10.68 3.30 -14.14
CA GLU A 190 10.10 4.62 -13.86
C GLU A 190 10.33 5.05 -12.41
N ILE A 191 10.27 4.11 -11.44
CA ILE A 191 10.61 4.41 -10.05
C ILE A 191 12.07 4.88 -9.93
N SER A 192 12.99 4.16 -10.57
CA SER A 192 14.42 4.44 -10.53
C SER A 192 14.75 5.77 -11.18
N TYR A 193 14.19 6.02 -12.37
CA TYR A 193 14.36 7.28 -13.09
C TYR A 193 13.85 8.48 -12.27
N VAL A 194 12.64 8.40 -11.70
CA VAL A 194 12.12 9.47 -10.83
C VAL A 194 12.98 9.64 -9.59
N SER A 195 13.44 8.56 -8.95
CA SER A 195 14.35 8.62 -7.81
C SER A 195 15.66 9.35 -8.15
N GLU A 196 16.25 9.06 -9.31
CA GLU A 196 17.46 9.70 -9.81
C GLU A 196 17.25 11.21 -10.00
N VAL A 197 16.19 11.60 -10.72
CA VAL A 197 15.83 13.01 -10.92
C VAL A 197 15.65 13.73 -9.57
N LEU A 198 14.95 13.12 -8.62
CA LEU A 198 14.77 13.71 -7.27
C LEU A 198 16.08 13.76 -6.46
N SER A 199 17.03 12.86 -6.75
CA SER A 199 18.34 12.82 -6.12
C SER A 199 19.27 13.96 -6.59
N GLU A 200 19.07 14.47 -7.80
CA GLU A 200 19.86 15.58 -8.36
C GLU A 200 19.37 16.95 -7.87
N LEU A 201 18.16 17.04 -7.34
CA LEU A 201 17.63 18.32 -6.86
C LEU A 201 18.36 18.80 -5.60
N ASN A 202 18.68 20.10 -5.60
CA ASN A 202 19.31 20.81 -4.48
C ASN A 202 18.43 20.88 -3.23
N ARG A 203 17.17 20.44 -3.30
CA ARG A 203 16.27 20.31 -2.14
C ARG A 203 15.80 18.87 -1.96
N PRO A 204 15.69 18.38 -0.72
CA PRO A 204 15.16 17.04 -0.46
C PRO A 204 13.64 17.03 -0.69
N ILE A 205 13.20 16.22 -1.64
CA ILE A 205 11.79 15.91 -1.89
C ILE A 205 11.51 14.50 -1.37
N VAL A 206 10.48 14.34 -0.54
CA VAL A 206 10.06 13.02 -0.06
C VAL A 206 9.39 12.25 -1.20
N TYR A 207 9.86 11.04 -1.47
CA TYR A 207 9.31 10.20 -2.54
C TYR A 207 8.50 9.03 -1.97
N SER A 208 7.22 8.96 -2.33
CA SER A 208 6.22 7.99 -1.87
C SER A 208 5.67 7.17 -3.03
N LEU A 209 5.57 5.84 -2.87
CA LEU A 209 4.99 4.93 -3.88
C LEU A 209 3.58 4.45 -3.51
N SER A 210 2.75 4.29 -4.53
CA SER A 210 1.35 3.83 -4.46
C SER A 210 0.95 3.12 -5.76
N PRO A 211 -0.07 2.23 -5.75
CA PRO A 211 -0.67 1.61 -4.57
C PRO A 211 0.24 0.50 -3.99
N GLY A 212 -0.26 -0.28 -3.03
CA GLY A 212 0.46 -1.37 -2.37
C GLY A 212 -0.28 -2.70 -2.50
N THR A 213 -0.94 -2.94 -3.63
CA THR A 213 -1.69 -4.19 -3.85
C THR A 213 -0.75 -5.39 -3.93
N SER A 214 -1.08 -6.47 -3.21
CA SER A 214 -0.31 -7.72 -3.16
C SER A 214 1.20 -7.57 -2.86
N VAL A 215 1.61 -6.48 -2.20
CA VAL A 215 3.02 -6.20 -1.95
C VAL A 215 3.65 -7.24 -1.02
N THR A 216 4.86 -7.67 -1.36
CA THR A 216 5.66 -8.59 -0.55
C THR A 216 6.97 -7.93 -0.10
N PRO A 217 7.61 -8.40 0.98
CA PRO A 217 8.92 -7.88 1.38
C PRO A 217 9.98 -7.97 0.29
N ALA A 218 9.98 -9.05 -0.50
CA ALA A 218 10.88 -9.23 -1.64
C ALA A 218 10.69 -8.17 -2.72
N MET A 219 9.43 -7.86 -3.05
CA MET A 219 9.10 -6.77 -3.97
C MET A 219 9.52 -5.41 -3.40
N ALA A 220 9.24 -5.14 -2.13
CA ALA A 220 9.63 -3.87 -1.51
C ALA A 220 11.16 -3.69 -1.43
N LYS A 221 11.93 -4.77 -1.32
CA LYS A 221 13.39 -4.72 -1.29
C LYS A 221 14.01 -4.16 -2.57
N SER A 222 13.34 -4.31 -3.73
CA SER A 222 13.86 -3.73 -4.99
C SER A 222 13.67 -2.22 -5.07
N VAL A 223 12.71 -1.64 -4.33
CA VAL A 223 12.38 -0.21 -4.41
C VAL A 223 12.78 0.57 -3.15
N SER A 224 12.94 -0.08 -2.00
CA SER A 224 13.11 0.61 -0.71
C SER A 224 14.29 1.58 -0.70
N GLY A 225 15.39 1.23 -1.36
CA GLY A 225 16.58 2.06 -1.50
C GLY A 225 16.39 3.33 -2.35
N LEU A 226 15.34 3.36 -3.18
CA LEU A 226 15.05 4.43 -4.15
C LEU A 226 14.03 5.44 -3.62
N VAL A 227 13.39 5.17 -2.48
CA VAL A 227 12.23 5.95 -2.02
C VAL A 227 12.28 6.23 -0.52
N ASN A 228 11.42 7.11 -0.04
CA ASN A 228 11.29 7.39 1.40
C ASN A 228 10.13 6.64 2.04
N MET A 229 9.15 6.22 1.26
CA MET A 229 8.00 5.46 1.73
C MET A 229 7.34 4.72 0.56
N TYR A 230 6.73 3.58 0.84
CA TYR A 230 6.06 2.75 -0.17
C TYR A 230 4.86 2.04 0.45
N ARG A 231 3.70 2.13 -0.21
CA ARG A 231 2.47 1.50 0.29
C ARG A 231 2.61 -0.02 0.29
N ILE A 232 2.25 -0.69 1.37
CA ILE A 232 2.35 -2.15 1.49
C ILE A 232 1.01 -2.88 1.40
N THR A 233 -0.10 -2.15 1.33
CA THR A 233 -1.46 -2.68 1.22
C THR A 233 -2.28 -1.94 0.15
N GLY A 234 -3.46 -2.46 -0.18
CA GLY A 234 -4.46 -1.72 -0.98
C GLY A 234 -4.96 -0.46 -0.26
N ASP A 235 -5.92 0.25 -0.87
CA ASP A 235 -6.44 1.49 -0.28
C ASP A 235 -7.13 1.21 1.07
N ASP A 236 -6.68 1.90 2.13
CA ASP A 236 -7.28 1.81 3.45
C ASP A 236 -8.53 2.68 3.54
N TRP A 237 -9.57 2.11 4.15
CA TRP A 237 -10.87 2.72 4.30
C TRP A 237 -11.45 2.40 5.67
N ASP A 238 -12.55 3.06 6.00
CA ASP A 238 -13.15 3.04 7.32
C ASP A 238 -14.05 1.82 7.57
N TYR A 239 -13.61 0.62 7.17
CA TYR A 239 -14.23 -0.64 7.57
C TYR A 239 -13.24 -1.48 8.37
N TRP A 240 -13.72 -2.21 9.37
CA TRP A 240 -12.87 -3.08 10.19
C TRP A 240 -12.03 -4.06 9.37
N ALA A 241 -12.63 -4.70 8.35
CA ALA A 241 -11.91 -5.63 7.47
C ALA A 241 -10.75 -4.98 6.71
N ASP A 242 -10.84 -3.68 6.41
CA ASP A 242 -9.76 -2.93 5.77
C ASP A 242 -8.60 -2.71 6.76
N VAL A 243 -8.90 -2.36 8.03
CA VAL A 243 -7.90 -2.26 9.12
C VAL A 243 -7.24 -3.62 9.43
N GLN A 244 -8.05 -4.67 9.51
CA GLN A 244 -7.59 -6.03 9.83
C GLN A 244 -6.60 -6.56 8.79
N ALA A 245 -6.78 -6.21 7.51
CA ALA A 245 -5.93 -6.67 6.41
C ALA A 245 -4.46 -6.25 6.55
N HIS A 246 -4.16 -5.19 7.32
CA HIS A 246 -2.79 -4.71 7.51
C HIS A 246 -1.96 -5.58 8.48
N PHE A 247 -2.57 -6.34 9.38
CA PHE A 247 -1.82 -7.05 10.44
C PHE A 247 -0.83 -8.07 9.88
N ASP A 248 -1.28 -8.96 8.98
CA ASP A 248 -0.41 -10.00 8.41
C ASP A 248 0.70 -9.40 7.54
N VAL A 249 0.38 -8.37 6.75
CA VAL A 249 1.36 -7.69 5.90
C VAL A 249 2.40 -6.97 6.76
N THR A 250 1.96 -6.25 7.79
CA THR A 250 2.87 -5.52 8.69
C THR A 250 3.80 -6.49 9.44
N ARG A 251 3.29 -7.65 9.89
CA ARG A 251 4.12 -8.72 10.44
C ARG A 251 5.21 -9.12 9.45
N ASP A 252 4.84 -9.49 8.23
CA ASP A 252 5.78 -9.98 7.22
C ASP A 252 6.88 -8.95 6.93
N PHE A 253 6.52 -7.66 6.89
CA PHE A 253 7.46 -6.56 6.71
C PHE A 253 8.38 -6.33 7.92
N SER A 254 7.87 -6.48 9.14
CA SER A 254 8.70 -6.39 10.35
C SER A 254 9.70 -7.55 10.45
N THR A 255 9.26 -8.78 10.17
CA THR A 255 10.10 -9.99 10.16
C THR A 255 11.20 -9.90 9.10
N ALA A 256 10.90 -9.28 7.95
CA ALA A 256 11.87 -9.02 6.89
C ALA A 256 12.78 -7.81 7.18
N ASN A 257 12.71 -7.20 8.37
CA ASN A 257 13.49 -6.04 8.79
C ASN A 257 13.38 -4.84 7.82
N MET A 258 12.18 -4.59 7.30
CA MET A 258 11.92 -3.53 6.31
C MET A 258 11.52 -2.19 6.95
N ILE A 259 11.35 -2.12 8.27
CA ILE A 259 10.92 -0.89 8.96
C ILE A 259 12.12 0.06 9.10
N GLY A 260 12.09 1.18 8.37
CA GLY A 260 13.09 2.24 8.51
C GLY A 260 14.45 1.92 7.88
N GLY A 261 14.49 1.03 6.89
CA GLY A 261 15.70 0.70 6.13
C GLY A 261 16.25 1.89 5.33
N LYS A 262 17.41 1.71 4.69
CA LYS A 262 18.02 2.77 3.85
C LYS A 262 17.11 3.11 2.66
N GLY A 263 16.93 4.39 2.39
CA GLY A 263 16.12 4.91 1.29
C GLY A 263 16.74 6.15 0.64
N LEU A 264 15.94 6.85 -0.19
CA LEU A 264 16.38 8.04 -0.92
C LEU A 264 16.83 9.15 0.04
N LYS A 265 18.12 9.48 0.01
CA LYS A 265 18.74 10.52 0.88
C LYS A 265 18.34 10.39 2.37
N GLY A 266 18.10 9.17 2.86
CA GLY A 266 17.64 8.93 4.22
C GLY A 266 17.12 7.52 4.45
N ASN A 267 15.99 7.41 5.13
CA ASN A 267 15.34 6.12 5.42
C ASN A 267 14.08 5.94 4.55
N SER A 268 13.68 4.68 4.41
CA SER A 268 12.49 4.21 3.72
C SER A 268 11.54 3.54 4.69
N TRP A 269 10.24 3.77 4.54
CA TRP A 269 9.22 3.35 5.50
C TRP A 269 8.07 2.61 4.80
N PRO A 270 7.71 1.39 5.27
CA PRO A 270 6.46 0.75 4.88
C PRO A 270 5.28 1.67 5.22
N ASP A 271 4.43 1.93 4.24
CA ASP A 271 3.26 2.81 4.36
C ASP A 271 1.97 1.98 4.41
N LEU A 272 1.25 2.08 5.52
CA LEU A 272 -0.04 1.43 5.74
C LEU A 272 -1.23 2.26 5.22
N ASP A 273 -0.97 3.31 4.43
CA ASP A 273 -1.97 4.24 3.92
C ASP A 273 -2.51 5.21 4.99
N MET A 274 -3.35 6.13 4.53
CA MET A 274 -3.95 7.23 5.28
C MET A 274 -4.95 6.74 6.31
N LEU A 275 -5.00 7.44 7.45
CA LEU A 275 -5.98 7.24 8.51
C LEU A 275 -7.35 7.77 8.06
N PRO A 276 -8.37 6.91 7.86
CA PRO A 276 -9.69 7.30 7.40
C PRO A 276 -10.54 7.76 8.60
N PHE A 277 -10.10 8.82 9.27
CA PHE A 277 -10.75 9.35 10.48
C PHE A 277 -11.50 10.66 10.17
N GLY A 278 -12.45 11.03 11.03
CA GLY A 278 -13.18 12.30 10.93
C GLY A 278 -14.17 12.35 9.77
N TRP A 279 -14.29 13.51 9.13
CA TRP A 279 -15.24 13.78 8.05
C TRP A 279 -14.64 13.44 6.68
N LEU A 280 -15.25 12.49 5.96
CA LEU A 280 -14.70 11.80 4.80
C LEU A 280 -15.60 11.87 3.57
N THR A 281 -14.99 11.59 2.43
CA THR A 281 -15.62 11.29 1.14
C THR A 281 -15.61 9.78 0.90
N ASP A 282 -16.65 9.23 0.30
CA ASP A 282 -16.69 7.82 -0.10
C ASP A 282 -15.61 7.44 -1.13
N ALA A 283 -15.26 6.16 -1.15
CA ALA A 283 -14.32 5.61 -2.12
C ALA A 283 -14.80 5.84 -3.56
N GLY A 284 -13.94 6.41 -4.40
CA GLY A 284 -14.25 6.69 -5.81
C GLY A 284 -15.24 7.84 -6.06
N SER A 285 -15.74 8.52 -5.02
CA SER A 285 -16.65 9.65 -5.19
C SER A 285 -15.90 10.94 -5.55
N ASN A 286 -16.46 11.69 -6.51
CA ASN A 286 -16.01 13.05 -6.86
C ASN A 286 -16.67 14.14 -6.00
N ASP A 287 -17.67 13.75 -5.20
CA ASP A 287 -18.45 14.62 -4.34
C ASP A 287 -18.27 14.21 -2.88
N GLY A 288 -17.98 15.19 -2.04
CA GLY A 288 -17.68 15.03 -0.63
C GLY A 288 -16.66 16.08 -0.16
N PRO A 289 -16.27 16.07 1.13
CA PRO A 289 -16.65 15.09 2.15
C PRO A 289 -18.08 15.29 2.68
N HIS A 290 -18.78 14.19 3.01
CA HIS A 290 -20.22 14.19 3.33
C HIS A 290 -20.65 13.22 4.44
N ARG A 291 -19.71 12.50 5.08
CA ARG A 291 -20.03 11.62 6.20
C ARG A 291 -18.88 11.49 7.18
N PHE A 292 -19.15 11.04 8.42
CA PHE A 292 -18.09 10.65 9.34
C PHE A 292 -17.57 9.24 9.04
N SER A 293 -16.34 8.96 9.48
CA SER A 293 -15.75 7.62 9.55
C SER A 293 -16.71 6.64 10.25
N ARG A 294 -16.82 5.43 9.69
CA ARG A 294 -17.59 4.32 10.25
C ARG A 294 -16.82 3.53 11.31
N LEU A 295 -15.49 3.71 11.40
CA LEU A 295 -14.72 3.12 12.48
C LEU A 295 -15.15 3.68 13.84
N ASN A 296 -15.39 2.79 14.80
CA ASN A 296 -15.65 3.15 16.18
C ASN A 296 -14.34 3.54 16.90
N LEU A 297 -14.43 4.00 18.15
CA LEU A 297 -13.24 4.48 18.89
C LEU A 297 -12.20 3.36 19.14
N GLU A 298 -12.65 2.14 19.44
CA GLU A 298 -11.76 1.00 19.69
C GLU A 298 -11.00 0.63 18.41
N GLU A 299 -11.68 0.60 17.27
CA GLU A 299 -11.07 0.35 15.96
C GLU A 299 -10.06 1.44 15.58
N LYS A 300 -10.39 2.72 15.84
CA LYS A 300 -9.46 3.85 15.62
C LYS A 300 -8.21 3.74 16.53
N ARG A 301 -8.38 3.35 17.80
CA ARG A 301 -7.27 3.10 18.74
C ARG A 301 -6.40 1.96 18.25
N THR A 302 -7.00 0.86 17.80
CA THR A 302 -6.32 -0.29 17.21
C THR A 302 -5.50 0.10 15.99
N GLN A 303 -6.12 0.82 15.04
CA GLN A 303 -5.44 1.29 13.83
C GLN A 303 -4.26 2.20 14.18
N MET A 304 -4.48 3.22 15.01
CA MET A 304 -3.42 4.17 15.39
C MET A 304 -2.27 3.49 16.14
N THR A 305 -2.56 2.50 16.98
CA THR A 305 -1.56 1.72 17.71
C THR A 305 -0.72 0.86 16.76
N LEU A 306 -1.35 0.15 15.82
CA LEU A 306 -0.63 -0.63 14.81
C LEU A 306 0.22 0.28 13.91
N TRP A 307 -0.31 1.40 13.42
CA TRP A 307 0.45 2.34 12.56
C TRP A 307 1.67 2.91 13.30
N SER A 308 1.51 3.20 14.59
CA SER A 308 2.61 3.69 15.43
C SER A 308 3.68 2.63 15.61
N LEU A 309 3.30 1.40 15.93
CA LEU A 309 4.23 0.28 16.10
C LEU A 309 4.85 -0.18 14.77
N ALA A 310 4.15 -0.09 13.65
CA ALA A 310 4.72 -0.32 12.32
C ALA A 310 5.69 0.80 11.90
N LYS A 311 5.72 1.92 12.63
CA LYS A 311 6.37 3.18 12.27
C LYS A 311 5.92 3.70 10.90
N SER A 312 4.67 3.38 10.54
CA SER A 312 4.01 3.81 9.33
C SER A 312 3.92 5.35 9.30
N PRO A 313 4.03 5.99 8.14
CA PRO A 313 3.67 7.39 7.97
C PRO A 313 2.25 7.66 8.49
N LEU A 314 2.05 8.78 9.21
CA LEU A 314 0.76 9.11 9.82
C LEU A 314 0.07 10.19 8.99
N MET A 315 -0.72 9.77 8.00
CA MET A 315 -1.40 10.67 7.06
C MET A 315 -2.88 10.77 7.42
N TYR A 316 -3.35 11.90 7.94
CA TYR A 316 -4.77 12.12 8.24
C TYR A 316 -5.56 12.39 6.94
N GLY A 317 -6.56 11.55 6.65
CA GLY A 317 -7.36 11.64 5.43
C GLY A 317 -8.71 12.36 5.56
N GLY A 318 -9.05 12.83 6.76
CA GLY A 318 -10.29 13.56 7.03
C GLY A 318 -10.21 15.06 6.80
N ASP A 319 -11.36 15.72 6.74
CA ASP A 319 -11.44 17.17 6.74
C ASP A 319 -11.20 17.72 8.15
N MET A 320 -10.02 18.32 8.34
CA MET A 320 -9.58 18.93 9.60
C MET A 320 -10.53 20.02 10.12
N ARG A 321 -11.37 20.63 9.27
CA ARG A 321 -12.34 21.65 9.69
C ARG A 321 -13.49 21.08 10.52
N LYS A 322 -13.70 19.76 10.44
CA LYS A 322 -14.73 19.02 11.16
C LYS A 322 -14.14 17.93 12.05
N ILE A 323 -12.88 18.06 12.46
CA ILE A 323 -12.27 17.10 13.38
C ILE A 323 -12.87 17.27 14.78
N ASP A 324 -13.34 16.17 15.37
CA ASP A 324 -13.81 16.15 16.75
C ASP A 324 -12.65 16.03 17.75
N SER A 325 -12.88 16.40 19.00
CA SER A 325 -11.84 16.43 20.04
C SER A 325 -11.25 15.05 20.35
N ILE A 326 -12.06 13.97 20.25
CA ILE A 326 -11.60 12.61 20.54
C ILE A 326 -10.64 12.15 19.45
N THR A 327 -11.01 12.34 18.18
CA THR A 327 -10.14 12.05 17.03
C THR A 327 -8.86 12.90 17.08
N TYR A 328 -8.96 14.19 17.42
CA TYR A 328 -7.79 15.06 17.57
C TYR A 328 -6.84 14.56 18.67
N GLN A 329 -7.36 14.20 19.85
CA GLN A 329 -6.55 13.66 20.96
C GLN A 329 -5.91 12.32 20.59
N LEU A 330 -6.59 11.48 19.83
CA LEU A 330 -6.05 10.20 19.37
C LEU A 330 -4.84 10.39 18.45
N ILE A 331 -4.98 11.22 17.41
CA ILE A 331 -3.89 11.44 16.45
C ILE A 331 -2.73 12.25 17.07
N THR A 332 -3.01 13.07 18.09
CA THR A 332 -1.99 13.84 18.82
C THR A 332 -1.47 13.14 20.09
N ASN A 333 -1.82 11.88 20.31
CA ASN A 333 -1.41 11.15 21.50
C ASN A 333 0.13 11.08 21.59
N PRO A 334 0.76 11.65 22.65
CA PRO A 334 2.21 11.78 22.72
C PRO A 334 2.92 10.42 22.78
N THR A 335 2.31 9.41 23.42
CA THR A 335 2.88 8.06 23.50
C THR A 335 2.92 7.39 22.13
N LEU A 336 1.83 7.48 21.36
CA LEU A 336 1.78 6.92 20.01
C LEU A 336 2.77 7.60 19.06
N LEU A 337 2.85 8.93 19.13
CA LEU A 337 3.80 9.71 18.34
C LEU A 337 5.26 9.41 18.72
N GLU A 338 5.53 9.18 20.01
CA GLU A 338 6.85 8.76 20.51
C GLU A 338 7.24 7.39 19.96
N ILE A 339 6.34 6.41 20.01
CA ILE A 339 6.53 5.08 19.42
C ILE A 339 6.85 5.22 17.93
N ASN A 340 5.95 5.85 17.17
CA ASN A 340 6.10 6.02 15.72
C ASN A 340 7.45 6.65 15.35
N SER A 341 7.86 7.67 16.10
CA SER A 341 9.01 8.51 15.78
C SER A 341 10.33 7.90 16.26
N PHE A 342 10.37 7.31 17.45
CA PHE A 342 11.62 7.05 18.16
C PHE A 342 11.83 5.61 18.61
N SER A 343 10.81 4.74 18.56
CA SER A 343 11.02 3.34 18.94
C SER A 343 11.93 2.59 17.96
N SER A 344 12.51 1.49 18.43
CA SER A 344 13.25 0.51 17.66
C SER A 344 12.76 -0.91 17.95
N ASN A 345 13.26 -1.90 17.20
CA ASN A 345 12.93 -3.33 17.37
C ASN A 345 11.42 -3.62 17.34
N ASN A 346 10.71 -2.85 16.50
CA ASN A 346 9.28 -2.97 16.32
C ASN A 346 8.98 -4.27 15.56
N MET A 347 8.27 -5.19 16.21
CA MET A 347 7.89 -6.45 15.59
C MET A 347 6.64 -7.04 16.23
N GLU A 348 6.00 -7.95 15.51
CA GLU A 348 4.98 -8.82 16.10
C GLU A 348 5.67 -9.84 17.03
N ALA A 349 5.19 -9.95 18.26
CA ALA A 349 5.74 -10.84 19.28
C ALA A 349 5.20 -12.28 19.07
N CYS A 350 5.66 -12.95 18.01
CA CYS A 350 5.34 -14.35 17.67
C CYS A 350 6.62 -15.21 17.58
N GLU A 351 6.51 -16.51 17.86
CA GLU A 351 7.66 -17.44 17.82
C GLU A 351 7.98 -17.89 16.38
N PRO A 352 9.27 -17.96 15.99
CA PRO A 352 9.67 -18.43 14.68
C PRO A 352 9.85 -19.96 14.66
N SER A 353 8.78 -20.75 14.85
CA SER A 353 8.81 -22.16 14.46
C SER A 353 7.41 -22.75 14.22
N ILE A 354 7.38 -23.57 13.17
CA ILE A 354 6.40 -24.43 12.47
C ILE A 354 5.08 -24.88 13.15
N PHE A 355 4.79 -24.56 14.41
CA PHE A 355 3.44 -24.70 14.98
C PHE A 355 3.10 -23.44 15.76
N PHE A 356 2.15 -22.66 15.23
CA PHE A 356 1.63 -21.41 15.79
C PHE A 356 1.17 -21.58 17.25
N PHE A 357 2.08 -21.42 18.20
CA PHE A 357 1.77 -21.20 19.61
C PHE A 357 2.05 -19.73 19.92
N PRO A 358 1.01 -18.90 20.10
CA PRO A 358 1.22 -17.53 20.51
C PRO A 358 1.82 -17.51 21.92
N TYR A 359 2.80 -16.63 22.14
CA TYR A 359 3.28 -16.25 23.47
C TYR A 359 2.20 -15.59 24.35
N ILE A 360 1.00 -15.48 23.77
CA ILE A 360 -0.19 -14.93 24.32
C ILE A 360 -1.32 -15.93 24.16
N THR A 361 -1.97 -16.26 25.26
CA THR A 361 -3.06 -17.23 25.24
C THR A 361 -4.35 -16.52 25.64
N SER A 362 -5.48 -16.95 25.08
CA SER A 362 -6.81 -16.46 25.48
C SER A 362 -7.38 -17.39 26.54
N SER A 363 -8.22 -16.86 27.43
CA SER A 363 -8.92 -17.67 28.44
C SER A 363 -9.84 -18.75 27.81
N ASN A 364 -10.28 -18.59 26.56
CA ASN A 364 -11.03 -19.62 25.83
C ASN A 364 -10.19 -20.86 25.46
N ASN A 365 -8.86 -20.75 25.37
CA ASN A 365 -7.97 -21.90 25.14
C ASN A 365 -7.66 -22.70 26.42
N LEU A 366 -7.97 -22.17 27.62
CA LEU A 366 -7.79 -22.87 28.89
C LEU A 366 -8.90 -23.89 29.20
N LYS A 367 -10.09 -23.76 28.60
CA LYS A 367 -11.21 -24.68 28.84
C LYS A 367 -11.01 -26.09 28.26
N HIS A 368 -10.01 -26.29 27.39
CA HIS A 368 -9.67 -27.62 26.85
C HIS A 368 -8.60 -28.39 27.64
N ALA A 369 -7.94 -27.77 28.64
CA ALA A 369 -6.86 -28.42 29.39
C ALA A 369 -7.29 -29.14 30.68
N GLY A 370 -8.58 -29.14 31.03
CA GLY A 370 -9.06 -29.69 32.30
C GLY A 370 -10.48 -30.23 32.25
N GLY A 371 -10.70 -31.38 31.60
CA GLY A 371 -11.99 -32.07 31.61
C GLY A 371 -11.82 -33.56 31.33
N LYS A 372 -12.35 -34.40 32.22
CA LYS A 372 -12.20 -35.86 32.29
C LYS A 372 -12.35 -36.58 30.93
N LYS A 373 -11.54 -37.63 30.74
CA LYS A 373 -11.64 -38.62 29.65
C LYS A 373 -13.11 -39.04 29.41
N GLN A 374 -13.76 -38.47 28.40
CA GLN A 374 -14.94 -39.06 27.78
C GLN A 374 -14.55 -39.61 26.42
N ARG A 375 -15.01 -40.84 26.16
CA ARG A 375 -14.80 -41.58 24.90
C ARG A 375 -15.30 -40.74 23.71
N PRO A 376 -14.64 -40.80 22.54
CA PRO A 376 -15.05 -40.02 21.38
C PRO A 376 -16.37 -40.59 20.83
N ASN A 377 -17.46 -39.86 21.03
CA ASN A 377 -18.64 -40.03 20.19
C ASN A 377 -18.33 -39.43 18.81
N GLN A 378 -18.48 -40.25 17.78
CA GLN A 378 -18.47 -39.82 16.37
C GLN A 378 -19.50 -38.70 16.17
N GLY A 379 -19.02 -37.51 15.83
CA GLY A 379 -19.84 -36.35 15.52
C GLY A 379 -19.05 -35.32 14.73
N THR A 380 -19.31 -35.29 13.41
CA THR A 380 -19.06 -34.22 12.44
C THR A 380 -17.71 -33.47 12.51
N LYS A 381 -16.73 -33.96 11.74
CA LYS A 381 -15.61 -33.13 11.26
C LYS A 381 -16.17 -31.89 10.55
N LYS A 382 -15.97 -30.69 11.09
CA LYS A 382 -16.00 -29.46 10.27
C LYS A 382 -14.93 -29.62 9.19
N THR A 383 -15.32 -29.91 7.97
CA THR A 383 -14.45 -29.81 6.80
C THR A 383 -14.21 -28.33 6.51
N SER A 384 -13.06 -27.82 6.96
CA SER A 384 -12.51 -26.54 6.51
C SER A 384 -12.37 -26.56 4.99
N SER A 385 -13.20 -25.77 4.30
CA SER A 385 -13.08 -25.58 2.85
C SER A 385 -11.87 -24.69 2.58
N TYR A 386 -10.94 -25.09 1.71
CA TYR A 386 -9.83 -24.24 1.26
C TYR A 386 -10.07 -23.78 -0.17
N THR A 387 -9.65 -22.56 -0.47
CA THR A 387 -9.75 -21.91 -1.77
C THR A 387 -8.38 -21.43 -2.22
N HIS A 388 -8.12 -21.49 -3.52
CA HIS A 388 -6.89 -20.95 -4.09
C HIS A 388 -7.00 -19.42 -4.19
N SER A 389 -6.00 -18.73 -3.65
CA SER A 389 -5.78 -17.29 -3.80
C SER A 389 -4.56 -17.09 -4.68
N LEU A 390 -4.72 -16.31 -5.73
CA LEU A 390 -3.62 -15.89 -6.60
C LEU A 390 -3.03 -14.58 -6.07
N GLY A 391 -1.71 -14.47 -6.06
CA GLY A 391 -1.01 -13.22 -5.81
C GLY A 391 0.22 -13.07 -6.70
N LEU A 392 0.90 -11.93 -6.56
CA LEU A 392 2.13 -11.62 -7.28
C LEU A 392 3.33 -11.52 -6.32
N THR A 393 4.51 -11.87 -6.83
CA THR A 393 5.77 -11.78 -6.08
C THR A 393 6.96 -11.63 -7.04
N SER A 394 8.13 -11.29 -6.50
CA SER A 394 9.38 -11.36 -7.28
C SER A 394 9.60 -12.77 -7.82
N CYS A 395 10.00 -12.88 -9.09
CA CYS A 395 10.31 -14.15 -9.75
C CYS A 395 11.52 -14.88 -9.16
N SER A 396 12.35 -14.19 -8.37
CA SER A 396 13.47 -14.79 -7.64
C SER A 396 13.03 -15.61 -6.42
N GLU A 397 11.79 -15.46 -5.97
CA GLU A 397 11.28 -16.11 -4.77
C GLU A 397 10.97 -17.59 -5.04
N SER A 398 11.34 -18.47 -4.11
CA SER A 398 11.09 -19.92 -4.25
C SER A 398 9.60 -20.26 -4.38
N LYS A 399 8.71 -19.45 -3.79
CA LYS A 399 7.24 -19.58 -3.88
C LYS A 399 6.65 -19.12 -5.22
N ALA A 400 7.46 -18.61 -6.15
CA ALA A 400 7.04 -18.22 -7.50
C ALA A 400 7.16 -19.36 -8.52
N SER A 401 7.94 -20.40 -8.21
CA SER A 401 8.07 -21.59 -9.06
C SER A 401 7.08 -22.68 -8.65
N GLY A 402 6.55 -23.41 -9.63
CA GLY A 402 5.55 -24.46 -9.38
C GLY A 402 4.51 -24.62 -10.50
N TRP A 403 4.59 -23.79 -11.54
CA TRP A 403 3.75 -23.88 -12.73
C TRP A 403 4.31 -24.92 -13.71
N SER A 404 3.44 -25.72 -14.29
CA SER A 404 3.78 -26.72 -15.30
C SER A 404 2.61 -26.93 -16.27
N ILE A 405 2.91 -27.32 -17.50
CA ILE A 405 1.89 -27.68 -18.49
C ILE A 405 1.41 -29.10 -18.17
N GLU A 406 0.09 -29.28 -18.07
CA GLU A 406 -0.57 -30.58 -18.08
C GLU A 406 -1.23 -30.82 -19.44
N SER A 407 -0.86 -31.93 -20.06
CA SER A 407 -1.53 -32.47 -21.24
C SER A 407 -2.60 -33.46 -20.79
N HIS A 408 -3.85 -33.04 -20.74
CA HIS A 408 -4.98 -33.95 -20.52
C HIS A 408 -5.47 -34.56 -21.84
N SER A 409 -5.60 -35.89 -21.86
CA SER A 409 -6.03 -36.72 -22.99
C SER A 409 -7.51 -36.61 -23.37
N HIS A 410 -8.31 -35.80 -22.66
CA HIS A 410 -9.77 -35.74 -22.82
C HIS A 410 -10.32 -34.44 -23.42
N ASN A 411 -9.49 -33.42 -23.66
CA ASN A 411 -9.94 -32.19 -24.34
C ASN A 411 -8.86 -31.73 -25.34
N GLN A 412 -8.98 -32.17 -26.59
CA GLN A 412 -7.94 -32.08 -27.63
C GLN A 412 -7.56 -30.66 -28.10
N TYR A 413 -8.04 -29.59 -27.47
CA TYR A 413 -7.98 -28.24 -28.04
C TYR A 413 -7.33 -27.15 -27.17
N LEU A 414 -7.00 -27.39 -25.89
CA LEU A 414 -6.40 -26.36 -25.02
C LEU A 414 -5.35 -26.97 -24.08
N GLU A 415 -4.12 -26.46 -24.16
CA GLU A 415 -3.08 -26.76 -23.17
C GLU A 415 -3.49 -26.16 -21.80
N THR A 416 -3.37 -26.95 -20.73
CA THR A 416 -3.71 -26.50 -19.38
C THR A 416 -2.42 -26.25 -18.60
N ILE A 417 -2.35 -25.14 -17.87
CA ILE A 417 -1.21 -24.80 -17.02
C ILE A 417 -1.66 -24.88 -15.56
N CYS A 418 -0.97 -25.69 -14.76
CA CYS A 418 -1.33 -25.97 -13.39
C CYS A 418 -0.20 -25.63 -12.41
N TRP A 419 -0.58 -25.10 -11.25
CA TRP A 419 0.29 -24.91 -10.10
C TRP A 419 0.26 -26.16 -9.21
N LYS A 420 1.43 -26.80 -9.01
CA LYS A 420 1.54 -28.09 -8.28
C LYS A 420 2.25 -27.99 -6.93
N LYS A 421 2.90 -26.86 -6.63
CA LYS A 421 3.73 -26.73 -5.43
C LYS A 421 2.83 -26.51 -4.20
N GLY A 422 2.80 -27.51 -3.30
CA GLY A 422 1.95 -27.52 -2.09
C GLY A 422 0.87 -28.61 -2.07
N ALA A 423 0.69 -29.36 -3.16
CA ALA A 423 -0.24 -30.49 -3.23
C ALA A 423 0.28 -31.77 -2.53
N GLU A 424 1.50 -31.76 -1.98
CA GLU A 424 2.12 -32.94 -1.34
C GLU A 424 1.46 -33.34 -0.02
N ASN A 425 0.57 -32.52 0.57
CA ASN A 425 0.02 -32.78 1.91
C ASN A 425 -1.50 -32.72 2.09
N GLN A 426 -2.33 -32.59 1.05
CA GLN A 426 -3.81 -32.66 1.20
C GLN A 426 -4.52 -32.97 -0.12
N HIS A 427 -5.65 -33.69 -0.05
CA HIS A 427 -6.51 -34.16 -1.15
C HIS A 427 -7.20 -33.02 -1.95
N GLN A 428 -6.48 -31.96 -2.36
CA GLN A 428 -7.04 -30.82 -3.09
C GLN A 428 -6.55 -30.79 -4.54
N PRO A 429 -7.44 -30.49 -5.51
CA PRO A 429 -7.05 -30.40 -6.91
C PRO A 429 -6.10 -29.22 -7.14
N PRO A 430 -5.11 -29.35 -8.04
CA PRO A 430 -4.22 -28.24 -8.37
C PRO A 430 -4.99 -27.05 -8.94
N PHE A 431 -4.49 -25.83 -8.72
CA PHE A 431 -5.02 -24.65 -9.39
C PHE A 431 -4.56 -24.64 -10.85
N CYS A 432 -5.51 -24.68 -11.78
CA CYS A 432 -5.24 -24.75 -13.21
C CYS A 432 -5.94 -23.63 -13.98
N VAL A 433 -5.30 -23.17 -15.04
CA VAL A 433 -5.83 -22.21 -16.02
C VAL A 433 -5.57 -22.72 -17.43
N ASN A 434 -6.44 -22.39 -18.37
CA ASN A 434 -6.29 -22.82 -19.75
C ASN A 434 -5.49 -21.79 -20.54
N LYS A 435 -4.60 -22.27 -21.40
CA LYS A 435 -3.85 -21.45 -22.34
C LYS A 435 -4.75 -21.04 -23.50
N ARG A 436 -4.76 -19.75 -23.81
CA ARG A 436 -5.39 -19.18 -25.01
C ARG A 436 -4.30 -18.58 -25.89
N GLU A 437 -4.16 -19.14 -27.09
CA GLU A 437 -3.21 -18.62 -28.08
C GLU A 437 -3.62 -17.23 -28.57
N LEU A 438 -2.62 -16.36 -28.71
CA LEU A 438 -2.78 -15.02 -29.22
C LEU A 438 -2.91 -15.08 -30.75
N GLN A 439 -4.12 -14.96 -31.29
CA GLN A 439 -4.31 -14.78 -32.73
C GLN A 439 -3.86 -13.38 -33.13
N LEU A 440 -2.63 -13.25 -33.61
CA LEU A 440 -2.09 -12.03 -34.20
C LEU A 440 -2.82 -11.72 -35.52
N ARG A 441 -3.44 -10.54 -35.64
CA ARG A 441 -3.94 -10.07 -36.93
C ARG A 441 -2.75 -9.72 -37.83
N LEU A 442 -2.74 -10.28 -39.03
CA LEU A 442 -1.73 -10.09 -40.08
C LEU A 442 -1.90 -8.75 -40.80
N ASP A 443 -2.04 -7.64 -40.08
CA ASP A 443 -2.14 -6.31 -40.69
C ASP A 443 -0.95 -5.45 -40.23
N GLY A 444 0.19 -5.68 -40.89
CA GLY A 444 1.29 -4.73 -41.10
C GLY A 444 1.87 -3.98 -39.90
N GLU A 445 2.80 -4.60 -39.17
CA GLU A 445 4.07 -4.00 -38.71
C GLU A 445 4.95 -5.08 -38.05
N THR A 446 6.09 -5.36 -38.65
CA THR A 446 6.95 -6.55 -38.42
C THR A 446 7.80 -6.51 -37.14
N MET A 447 7.62 -5.51 -36.26
CA MET A 447 8.39 -5.40 -35.01
C MET A 447 7.73 -6.06 -33.79
N TYR A 448 6.40 -6.17 -33.75
CA TYR A 448 5.69 -6.69 -32.57
C TYR A 448 5.63 -8.22 -32.49
N GLN A 449 5.88 -8.96 -33.58
CA GLN A 449 5.71 -10.42 -33.60
C GLN A 449 6.78 -11.19 -32.81
N GLN A 450 7.99 -10.64 -32.64
CA GLN A 450 9.06 -11.31 -31.88
C GLN A 450 8.84 -11.21 -30.35
N GLU A 451 8.23 -10.13 -29.88
CA GLU A 451 8.08 -9.83 -28.45
C GLU A 451 7.01 -10.69 -27.75
N TYR A 452 6.10 -11.31 -28.51
CA TYR A 452 5.01 -12.16 -28.00
C TYR A 452 5.20 -13.65 -28.25
N ARG A 453 6.35 -14.07 -28.79
CA ARG A 453 6.65 -15.48 -29.03
C ARG A 453 6.81 -16.22 -27.68
N GLY A 454 5.94 -17.20 -27.42
CA GLY A 454 5.91 -17.94 -26.15
C GLY A 454 5.07 -17.29 -25.04
N LYS A 455 4.41 -16.17 -25.35
CA LYS A 455 3.49 -15.48 -24.44
C LYS A 455 2.04 -15.81 -24.78
N HIS A 456 1.20 -15.91 -23.75
CA HIS A 456 -0.17 -16.39 -23.88
C HIS A 456 -1.13 -15.64 -22.98
N GLN A 457 -2.42 -15.68 -23.33
CA GLN A 457 -3.49 -15.32 -22.40
C GLN A 457 -3.86 -16.55 -21.58
N LEU A 458 -4.09 -16.36 -20.29
CA LEU A 458 -4.55 -17.44 -19.39
C LEU A 458 -6.04 -17.23 -19.11
N VAL A 459 -6.87 -18.22 -19.37
CA VAL A 459 -8.32 -18.14 -19.16
C VAL A 459 -8.79 -19.09 -18.06
N ALA A 460 -9.84 -18.69 -17.35
CA ALA A 460 -10.47 -19.53 -16.35
C ALA A 460 -10.99 -20.84 -16.99
N THR A 461 -10.86 -21.95 -16.27
CA THR A 461 -11.22 -23.30 -16.78
C THR A 461 -12.70 -23.43 -17.11
N ASP A 462 -13.57 -22.70 -16.41
CA ASP A 462 -15.03 -22.67 -16.58
C ASP A 462 -15.53 -21.49 -17.43
N ARG A 463 -14.67 -20.50 -17.76
CA ARG A 463 -15.05 -19.23 -18.38
C ARG A 463 -14.01 -18.70 -19.36
N MET A 464 -13.91 -19.33 -20.53
CA MET A 464 -12.94 -18.98 -21.60
C MET A 464 -13.00 -17.53 -22.14
N LYS A 465 -14.05 -16.76 -21.84
CA LYS A 465 -14.17 -15.35 -22.23
C LYS A 465 -13.39 -14.40 -21.30
N PHE A 466 -12.94 -14.89 -20.15
CA PHE A 466 -12.29 -14.09 -19.12
C PHE A 466 -10.84 -14.52 -18.97
N CYS A 467 -9.95 -13.54 -19.11
CA CYS A 467 -8.51 -13.69 -19.02
C CYS A 467 -8.02 -13.24 -17.64
N LEU A 468 -6.98 -13.90 -17.15
CA LEU A 468 -6.32 -13.59 -15.92
C LEU A 468 -5.56 -12.27 -16.04
N ASP A 469 -5.90 -11.31 -15.20
CA ASP A 469 -5.22 -10.03 -15.11
C ASP A 469 -4.06 -10.12 -14.09
N GLY A 470 -2.94 -9.47 -14.38
CA GLY A 470 -1.82 -9.29 -13.44
C GLY A 470 -2.11 -8.24 -12.38
N SER A 471 -2.82 -7.17 -12.74
CA SER A 471 -3.21 -6.05 -11.89
C SER A 471 -4.72 -5.78 -11.97
N PRO A 472 -5.37 -5.42 -10.85
CA PRO A 472 -6.80 -5.10 -10.84
C PRO A 472 -7.18 -3.93 -11.75
N LYS A 473 -8.24 -4.11 -12.55
CA LYS A 473 -8.78 -3.04 -13.44
C LYS A 473 -9.62 -1.97 -12.73
N ARG A 474 -9.60 -1.96 -11.41
CA ARG A 474 -10.24 -0.96 -10.55
C ARG A 474 -9.38 -0.77 -9.31
N LYS A 475 -9.53 0.36 -8.63
CA LYS A 475 -8.97 0.51 -7.29
C LYS A 475 -9.59 -0.55 -6.37
N VAL A 476 -8.74 -1.19 -5.57
CA VAL A 476 -9.11 -2.22 -4.60
C VAL A 476 -8.75 -1.76 -3.21
N THR A 477 -9.61 -2.06 -2.24
CA THR A 477 -9.34 -1.74 -0.84
C THR A 477 -8.47 -2.82 -0.20
N SER A 478 -7.87 -2.53 0.95
CA SER A 478 -6.96 -3.47 1.64
C SER A 478 -7.62 -4.82 1.95
N LYS A 479 -8.94 -4.88 2.20
CA LYS A 479 -9.65 -6.17 2.40
C LYS A 479 -9.83 -7.01 1.12
N GLU A 480 -9.79 -6.38 -0.06
CA GLU A 480 -10.15 -7.03 -1.33
C GLU A 480 -8.99 -7.75 -2.01
N SER A 481 -7.73 -7.52 -1.57
CA SER A 481 -6.49 -7.94 -2.24
C SER A 481 -6.23 -9.46 -2.31
N LYS A 482 -7.22 -10.33 -2.04
CA LYS A 482 -7.04 -11.79 -1.87
C LYS A 482 -7.53 -12.65 -3.04
N ARG A 483 -8.05 -12.08 -4.13
CA ARG A 483 -8.58 -12.87 -5.27
C ARG A 483 -7.91 -12.47 -6.59
N GLY A 484 -7.40 -13.45 -7.32
CA GLY A 484 -6.97 -13.25 -8.70
C GLY A 484 -8.11 -12.70 -9.54
N THR A 485 -7.83 -11.63 -10.28
CA THR A 485 -8.85 -10.93 -11.07
C THR A 485 -8.90 -11.50 -12.47
N PHE A 486 -10.10 -11.89 -12.89
CA PHE A 486 -10.40 -12.27 -14.26
C PHE A 486 -11.31 -11.21 -14.88
N SER A 487 -10.98 -10.76 -16.09
CA SER A 487 -11.80 -9.79 -16.83
C SER A 487 -11.92 -10.19 -18.30
N PRO A 488 -12.87 -9.62 -19.07
CA PRO A 488 -13.01 -9.95 -20.48
C PRO A 488 -11.68 -9.83 -21.21
N CYS A 489 -11.34 -10.86 -21.99
CA CYS A 489 -10.06 -10.92 -22.70
C CYS A 489 -9.89 -9.76 -23.70
N ARG A 490 -8.76 -9.08 -23.63
CA ARG A 490 -8.33 -7.98 -24.49
C ARG A 490 -6.84 -8.12 -24.80
N TRP A 491 -6.41 -7.57 -25.93
CA TRP A 491 -4.98 -7.43 -26.23
C TRP A 491 -4.39 -6.34 -25.35
N ASP A 492 -3.88 -6.73 -24.19
CA ASP A 492 -3.46 -5.85 -23.09
C ASP A 492 -2.32 -6.56 -22.34
N SER A 493 -1.18 -5.89 -22.12
CA SER A 493 -0.01 -6.50 -21.46
C SER A 493 -0.33 -7.03 -20.06
N ASN A 494 -1.35 -6.46 -19.40
CA ASN A 494 -1.84 -6.89 -18.10
C ASN A 494 -2.42 -8.33 -18.14
N GLN A 495 -2.84 -8.81 -19.32
CA GLN A 495 -3.39 -10.15 -19.52
C GLN A 495 -2.44 -11.12 -20.22
N ILE A 496 -1.19 -10.71 -20.45
CA ILE A 496 -0.20 -11.48 -21.17
C ILE A 496 0.79 -12.09 -20.19
N TRP A 497 0.93 -13.41 -20.28
CA TRP A 497 1.74 -14.21 -19.36
C TRP A 497 2.73 -15.08 -20.11
N GLU A 498 3.86 -15.37 -19.48
CA GLU A 498 4.93 -16.21 -20.03
C GLU A 498 5.33 -17.29 -19.02
N LEU A 499 5.32 -18.56 -19.46
CA LEU A 499 5.82 -19.67 -18.66
C LEU A 499 7.31 -19.85 -18.93
N HIS A 500 8.13 -19.66 -17.91
CA HIS A 500 9.56 -19.93 -18.00
C HIS A 500 9.88 -21.40 -17.71
N SER A 501 10.99 -21.88 -18.25
CA SER A 501 11.48 -23.26 -18.05
C SER A 501 11.78 -23.61 -16.59
N ASN A 502 12.03 -22.60 -15.74
CA ASN A 502 12.21 -22.76 -14.29
C ASN A 502 10.88 -22.91 -13.52
N GLY A 503 9.75 -23.01 -14.21
CA GLY A 503 8.42 -23.19 -13.65
C GLY A 503 7.81 -21.93 -13.03
N THR A 504 8.30 -20.75 -13.40
CA THR A 504 7.73 -19.45 -13.01
C THR A 504 6.80 -18.90 -14.09
N MET A 505 5.75 -18.19 -13.67
CA MET A 505 4.73 -17.61 -14.56
C MET A 505 4.79 -16.09 -14.50
N VAL A 506 5.38 -15.44 -15.50
CA VAL A 506 5.70 -14.01 -15.49
C VAL A 506 4.59 -13.22 -16.18
N ASN A 507 4.15 -12.13 -15.57
CA ASN A 507 3.23 -11.17 -16.18
C ASN A 507 4.00 -10.14 -17.03
N SER A 508 3.54 -9.85 -18.25
CA SER A 508 4.22 -8.91 -19.16
C SER A 508 4.06 -7.44 -18.80
N TYR A 509 3.05 -7.09 -18.00
CA TYR A 509 2.83 -5.71 -17.56
C TYR A 509 3.79 -5.33 -16.44
N SER A 510 3.80 -6.07 -15.32
CA SER A 510 4.62 -5.75 -14.14
C SER A 510 5.95 -6.50 -14.06
N GLY A 511 6.17 -7.55 -14.87
CA GLY A 511 7.33 -8.43 -14.75
C GLY A 511 7.32 -9.31 -13.50
N LEU A 512 6.24 -9.30 -12.72
CA LEU A 512 6.08 -10.10 -11.51
C LEU A 512 5.63 -11.52 -11.84
N CYS A 513 5.90 -12.43 -10.91
CA CYS A 513 5.51 -13.83 -11.05
C CYS A 513 4.25 -14.17 -10.25
N ALA A 514 3.36 -14.95 -10.86
CA ALA A 514 2.17 -15.47 -10.20
C ALA A 514 2.53 -16.54 -9.15
N THR A 515 1.92 -16.43 -7.98
CA THR A 515 2.01 -17.40 -6.89
C THR A 515 0.61 -17.80 -6.44
N VAL A 516 0.43 -19.05 -6.04
CA VAL A 516 -0.84 -19.56 -5.53
C VAL A 516 -0.69 -19.91 -4.05
N LYS A 517 -1.58 -19.37 -3.23
CA LYS A 517 -1.72 -19.69 -1.81
C LYS A 517 -3.04 -20.40 -1.58
N LEU A 518 -3.02 -21.48 -0.79
CA LEU A 518 -4.23 -22.07 -0.24
C LEU A 518 -4.71 -21.23 0.94
N VAL A 519 -5.92 -20.71 0.86
CA VAL A 519 -6.55 -19.89 1.89
C VAL A 519 -7.82 -20.59 2.33
N GLU A 520 -7.93 -20.86 3.63
CA GLU A 520 -9.16 -21.42 4.20
C GLU A 520 -10.31 -20.42 3.97
N ALA A 521 -11.42 -20.90 3.42
CA ALA A 521 -12.60 -20.10 3.06
C ALA A 521 -13.20 -19.37 4.27
N GLU A 522 -12.91 -19.85 5.48
CA GLU A 522 -13.26 -19.26 6.78
C GLU A 522 -12.02 -19.15 7.70
N ALA A 523 -10.81 -18.98 7.16
CA ALA A 523 -9.68 -18.61 8.01
C ALA A 523 -10.03 -17.27 8.66
N ASN A 524 -10.44 -17.33 9.93
CA ASN A 524 -10.52 -16.17 10.79
C ASN A 524 -9.14 -15.52 10.78
N ALA A 525 -8.97 -14.48 9.96
CA ALA A 525 -7.95 -13.47 10.19
C ALA A 525 -8.18 -12.80 11.57
N GLY A 526 -9.35 -13.03 12.17
CA GLY A 526 -9.68 -12.73 13.56
C GLY A 526 -8.86 -13.56 14.55
N GLY A 527 -8.71 -13.02 15.75
CA GLY A 527 -7.91 -13.61 16.82
C GLY A 527 -7.06 -12.57 17.51
N ILE A 528 -6.16 -13.02 18.35
CA ILE A 528 -5.31 -12.14 19.15
C ILE A 528 -3.99 -11.92 18.44
N ARG A 529 -3.49 -10.68 18.46
CA ARG A 529 -2.12 -10.33 18.05
C ARG A 529 -1.42 -9.55 19.14
N SER A 530 -0.09 -9.49 19.06
CA SER A 530 0.69 -8.61 19.92
C SER A 530 1.92 -8.08 19.25
N TRP A 531 2.23 -6.82 19.56
CA TRP A 531 3.40 -6.14 19.07
C TRP A 531 4.26 -5.65 20.23
N ILE A 532 5.56 -5.61 19.99
CA ILE A 532 6.54 -5.09 20.93
C ILE A 532 7.46 -4.10 20.23
N ALA A 533 7.90 -3.08 20.95
CA ALA A 533 8.93 -2.16 20.53
C ALA A 533 9.72 -1.62 21.73
N THR A 534 10.93 -1.15 21.48
CA THR A 534 11.82 -0.55 22.48
C THR A 534 11.80 0.96 22.35
N GLY A 535 11.50 1.66 23.44
CA GLY A 535 11.61 3.12 23.53
C GLY A 535 13.04 3.58 23.72
N ARG A 536 13.30 4.84 23.34
CA ARG A 536 14.65 5.43 23.38
C ARG A 536 15.22 5.62 24.80
N LYS A 537 14.40 5.53 25.85
CA LYS A 537 14.84 5.56 27.25
C LYS A 537 14.97 4.15 27.83
N GLY A 538 14.79 3.12 27.01
CA GLY A 538 14.86 1.72 27.41
C GLY A 538 13.54 1.13 27.89
N GLU A 539 12.44 1.89 27.85
CA GLU A 539 11.09 1.38 28.10
C GLU A 539 10.66 0.38 27.02
N ILE A 540 9.76 -0.53 27.37
CA ILE A 540 9.16 -1.50 26.46
C ILE A 540 7.72 -1.08 26.18
N TYR A 541 7.39 -0.94 24.91
CA TYR A 541 6.02 -0.82 24.44
C TYR A 541 5.50 -2.21 24.10
N LEU A 542 4.41 -2.63 24.73
CA LEU A 542 3.73 -3.89 24.44
C LEU A 542 2.28 -3.56 24.05
N ALA A 543 1.79 -4.09 22.94
CA ALA A 543 0.40 -3.93 22.55
C ALA A 543 -0.27 -5.29 22.41
N PHE A 544 -1.49 -5.41 22.92
CA PHE A 544 -2.41 -6.51 22.66
C PHE A 544 -3.49 -6.02 21.70
N PHE A 545 -3.82 -6.83 20.70
CA PHE A 545 -4.88 -6.55 19.75
C PHE A 545 -5.88 -7.69 19.77
N ASN A 546 -7.16 -7.35 19.94
CA ASN A 546 -8.25 -8.30 19.77
C ASN A 546 -8.89 -8.07 18.41
N LEU A 547 -8.60 -8.95 17.45
CA LEU A 547 -9.17 -8.87 16.10
C LEU A 547 -10.45 -9.68 15.94
N SER A 548 -10.97 -10.25 17.03
CA SER A 548 -12.17 -11.08 17.02
C SER A 548 -13.42 -10.26 17.34
N ASP A 549 -14.58 -10.82 16.98
CA ASP A 549 -15.91 -10.27 17.27
C ASP A 549 -16.36 -10.50 18.73
N GLU A 550 -15.48 -11.00 19.61
CA GLU A 550 -15.75 -11.23 21.03
C GLU A 550 -14.75 -10.50 21.91
N LYS A 551 -15.22 -9.88 22.99
CA LYS A 551 -14.34 -9.35 24.03
C LYS A 551 -13.48 -10.47 24.60
N THR A 552 -12.17 -10.26 24.65
CA THR A 552 -11.22 -11.33 24.95
C THR A 552 -10.20 -10.90 25.98
N GLU A 553 -10.00 -11.73 27.02
CA GLU A 553 -8.88 -11.58 27.94
C GLU A 553 -7.59 -12.04 27.24
N ILE A 554 -6.62 -11.14 27.18
CA ILE A 554 -5.33 -11.34 26.53
C ILE A 554 -4.23 -11.27 27.58
N TYR A 555 -3.31 -12.24 27.60
CA TYR A 555 -2.16 -12.20 28.51
C TYR A 555 -0.84 -12.63 27.88
N ALA A 556 0.28 -12.06 28.33
CA ALA A 556 1.64 -12.40 27.92
C ALA A 556 2.52 -12.71 29.14
N LYS A 557 3.43 -13.69 29.03
CA LYS A 557 4.48 -13.92 30.05
C LYS A 557 5.66 -12.99 29.81
N ILE A 558 6.20 -12.40 30.88
CA ILE A 558 7.39 -11.52 30.82
C ILE A 558 8.61 -12.25 30.28
N SER A 559 8.75 -13.55 30.57
CA SER A 559 9.86 -14.36 30.07
C SER A 559 9.98 -14.34 28.54
N TYR A 560 8.89 -14.03 27.82
CA TYR A 560 8.89 -13.86 26.37
C TYR A 560 9.41 -12.49 25.94
N LEU A 561 9.25 -11.44 26.75
CA LEU A 561 9.86 -10.13 26.49
C LEU A 561 11.40 -10.25 26.47
N GLY A 562 11.97 -11.09 27.34
CA GLY A 562 13.41 -11.38 27.35
C GLY A 562 13.92 -12.15 26.12
N LYS A 563 13.06 -12.88 25.40
CA LYS A 563 13.43 -13.53 24.14
C LYS A 563 13.49 -12.56 22.96
N VAL A 564 12.65 -11.52 22.99
CA VAL A 564 12.60 -10.49 21.95
C VAL A 564 13.63 -9.37 22.21
N LEU A 565 14.09 -9.25 23.45
CA LEU A 565 15.15 -8.34 23.89
C LEU A 565 16.32 -9.15 24.48
N PRO A 566 17.11 -9.85 23.63
CA PRO A 566 18.04 -10.89 24.08
C PRO A 566 19.13 -10.41 25.05
N ASP A 567 19.44 -9.11 25.06
CA ASP A 567 20.44 -8.51 25.95
C ASP A 567 19.89 -8.12 27.35
N LYS A 568 18.61 -8.40 27.63
CA LYS A 568 17.97 -8.08 28.91
C LYS A 568 17.36 -9.33 29.54
N ARG A 569 17.89 -9.73 30.68
CA ARG A 569 17.17 -10.61 31.60
C ARG A 569 16.06 -9.78 32.23
N ILE A 570 14.81 -10.20 32.06
CA ILE A 570 13.65 -9.46 32.55
C ILE A 570 12.96 -10.29 33.63
N ASP A 571 13.08 -9.84 34.88
CA ASP A 571 12.51 -10.54 36.03
C ASP A 571 11.16 -9.92 36.46
N SER A 572 11.00 -8.61 36.28
CA SER A 572 9.73 -7.92 36.57
C SER A 572 9.54 -6.68 35.69
N CYS A 573 8.28 -6.32 35.43
CA CYS A 573 7.92 -5.09 34.75
C CYS A 573 6.90 -4.28 35.56
N LYS A 574 7.06 -2.96 35.55
CA LYS A 574 6.08 -2.01 36.07
C LYS A 574 5.77 -0.97 35.01
N GLY A 575 4.50 -0.57 34.90
CA GLY A 575 4.12 0.36 33.85
C GLY A 575 2.70 0.84 33.96
N LYS A 576 2.20 1.37 32.85
CA LYS A 576 0.82 1.83 32.70
C LYS A 576 0.24 1.35 31.39
N GLU A 577 -1.05 1.03 31.42
CA GLU A 577 -1.85 0.89 30.21
C GLU A 577 -2.31 2.29 29.75
N VAL A 578 -2.08 2.61 28.48
CA VAL A 578 -2.13 3.97 27.92
C VAL A 578 -3.56 4.51 27.85
N TRP A 579 -4.55 3.66 27.53
CA TRP A 579 -5.92 4.12 27.29
C TRP A 579 -6.72 4.31 28.58
N SER A 580 -6.56 3.40 29.55
CA SER A 580 -7.22 3.41 30.85
C SER A 580 -6.44 4.15 31.93
N GLY A 581 -5.13 4.38 31.72
CA GLY A 581 -4.23 4.98 32.71
C GLY A 581 -3.94 4.07 33.91
N LYS A 582 -4.45 2.83 33.93
CA LYS A 582 -4.27 1.89 35.03
C LYS A 582 -2.81 1.47 35.15
N ASN A 583 -2.29 1.45 36.38
CA ASN A 583 -0.97 0.91 36.65
C ASN A 583 -0.99 -0.61 36.41
N VAL A 584 0.07 -1.11 35.79
CA VAL A 584 0.29 -2.53 35.56
C VAL A 584 1.50 -2.94 36.36
N ILE A 585 1.29 -3.86 37.30
CA ILE A 585 2.33 -4.58 38.02
C ILE A 585 2.18 -6.02 37.60
N THR A 586 3.28 -6.65 37.24
CA THR A 586 3.25 -8.04 36.82
C THR A 586 2.97 -8.97 38.01
N THR A 587 1.78 -9.55 38.05
CA THR A 587 1.41 -10.56 39.02
C THR A 587 1.94 -11.91 38.50
N GLN A 588 2.79 -12.61 39.26
CA GLN A 588 3.31 -13.94 38.89
C GLN A 588 4.06 -14.01 37.53
N GLY A 589 4.62 -12.88 37.06
CA GLY A 589 5.38 -12.86 35.80
C GLY A 589 4.51 -12.78 34.54
N THR A 590 3.22 -12.44 34.65
CA THR A 590 2.31 -12.22 33.51
C THR A 590 1.74 -10.80 33.48
N ILE A 591 1.38 -10.35 32.29
CA ILE A 591 0.59 -9.14 32.03
C ILE A 591 -0.70 -9.60 31.36
N SER A 592 -1.86 -9.25 31.92
CA SER A 592 -3.17 -9.56 31.34
C SER A 592 -4.06 -8.32 31.25
N MET A 593 -4.97 -8.32 30.28
CA MET A 593 -5.99 -7.29 30.12
C MET A 593 -7.17 -7.82 29.32
N ASP A 594 -8.38 -7.45 29.73
CA ASP A 594 -9.57 -7.60 28.91
C ASP A 594 -9.56 -6.58 27.77
N VAL A 595 -9.55 -7.05 26.53
CA VAL A 595 -9.53 -6.21 25.33
C VAL A 595 -10.87 -6.32 24.61
N GLU A 596 -11.51 -5.18 24.40
CA GLU A 596 -12.80 -5.07 23.72
C GLU A 596 -12.77 -5.61 22.29
N ILE A 597 -13.95 -5.84 21.70
CA ILE A 597 -14.11 -6.24 20.29
C ILE A 597 -13.40 -5.23 19.40
N HIS A 598 -12.51 -5.72 18.53
CA HIS A 598 -11.67 -4.92 17.62
C HIS A 598 -10.75 -3.90 18.33
N GLY A 599 -10.62 -4.00 19.65
CA GLY A 599 -9.86 -3.08 20.49
C GLY A 599 -8.39 -3.45 20.64
N CYS A 600 -7.69 -2.58 21.35
CA CYS A 600 -6.30 -2.82 21.74
C CYS A 600 -6.02 -2.35 23.17
N ALA A 601 -5.03 -2.96 23.80
CA ALA A 601 -4.41 -2.45 25.03
C ALA A 601 -2.96 -2.14 24.73
N LEU A 602 -2.49 -0.95 25.13
CA LEU A 602 -1.10 -0.52 24.90
C LEU A 602 -0.44 -0.24 26.25
N PHE A 603 0.68 -0.89 26.50
CA PHE A 603 1.43 -0.79 27.75
C PHE A 603 2.76 -0.06 27.52
N VAL A 604 3.11 0.83 28.45
CA VAL A 604 4.46 1.39 28.59
C VAL A 604 5.08 0.80 29.84
N LEU A 605 6.08 -0.07 29.67
CA LEU A 605 6.67 -0.88 30.72
C LEU A 605 8.13 -0.47 30.95
N ASN A 606 8.52 -0.36 32.22
CA ASN A 606 9.91 -0.33 32.64
C ASN A 606 10.20 -1.65 33.32
N CYS A 607 11.17 -2.39 32.79
CA CYS A 607 11.49 -3.71 33.28
C CYS A 607 12.93 -3.77 33.77
N ASN A 608 13.11 -4.53 34.84
CA ASN A 608 14.39 -4.75 35.53
C ASN A 608 14.92 -6.16 35.31
#